data_AF-A0A7G6VTT2-F1
#
_entry.id   AF-A0A7G6VTT2-F1
#
_cell.length_a   1.000
_cell.length_b   1.000
_cell.length_c   1.000
_cell.angle_alpha   90.00
_cell.angle_beta   90.00
_cell.angle_gamma   90.00
#
_symmetry.space_group_name_H-M   'P 1'
#
loop_
_entity.id
_entity.type
_entity.pdbx_description
1 polymer ?
#
loop_
_entity_poly.entity_id
_entity_poly.type
_entity_poly.pdbx_seq_one_letter_code
_entity_poly.pdbx_strand_id
1 'polypeptide(L)'
;MPTDPPNTLTLRDPLLTLPSRSRQARYSSAHYHPGVGELVPANDNDDGTGPQPPRPNWTAATISSRPNGQLATYHETRPTFTAFSRKTRRLVSEESFWERLYRVWWNLDPDIADFEMQGLKIEMVTEDGTKRTYTVDAVLAHGGRIKAREIKASGSHLLEPDTRQLMINTSDILARAGIGFTPVTGNALLENRRLLMNLSYGSIHKDDAVPADERDAVIRAITRGASRFADIEPILGECPLIRKAKAFSLLASSALWFDLREELRQQSIIRAPVAANAPDIRKIKRSFVR
;
A
#
# COMPACT_ATOMS: atom_id res chain seq x y z
N MET A 1 -41.87 41.11 12.18
CA MET A 1 -40.57 40.65 12.66
C MET A 1 -39.74 40.23 11.45
N PRO A 2 -38.56 40.80 11.21
CA PRO A 2 -37.72 40.39 10.09
C PRO A 2 -37.03 39.07 10.42
N THR A 3 -37.12 38.09 9.52
CA THR A 3 -36.40 36.82 9.59
C THR A 3 -35.03 36.98 8.97
N ASP A 4 -33.97 36.71 9.74
CA ASP A 4 -32.60 36.70 9.23
C ASP A 4 -32.42 35.62 8.14
N PRO A 5 -31.62 35.89 7.10
CA PRO A 5 -31.31 34.91 6.07
C PRO A 5 -30.37 33.81 6.59
N PRO A 6 -30.42 32.59 6.01
CA PRO A 6 -29.58 31.48 6.45
C PRO A 6 -28.09 31.80 6.21
N ASN A 7 -27.27 31.50 7.21
CA ASN A 7 -25.81 31.57 7.13
C ASN A 7 -25.29 30.62 6.04
N THR A 8 -25.03 31.16 4.86
CA THR A 8 -24.30 30.45 3.80
C THR A 8 -22.83 30.34 4.21
N LEU A 9 -22.42 29.15 4.63
CA LEU A 9 -21.02 28.84 4.94
C LEU A 9 -20.28 28.64 3.62
N THR A 10 -19.72 29.73 3.08
CA THR A 10 -18.90 29.69 1.86
C THR A 10 -17.54 29.09 2.19
N LEU A 11 -17.37 27.78 1.94
CA LEU A 11 -16.05 27.15 1.97
C LEU A 11 -15.20 27.78 0.86
N ARG A 12 -14.20 28.58 1.25
CA ARG A 12 -13.19 29.08 0.32
C ARG A 12 -12.44 27.90 -0.28
N ASP A 13 -12.29 27.89 -1.59
CA ASP A 13 -11.51 26.87 -2.31
C ASP A 13 -10.09 26.78 -1.70
N PRO A 14 -9.71 25.64 -1.10
CA PRO A 14 -8.42 25.47 -0.44
C PRO A 14 -7.23 25.55 -1.42
N LEU A 15 -7.48 25.54 -2.74
CA LEU A 15 -6.45 25.70 -3.76
C LEU A 15 -6.04 27.18 -3.99
N LEU A 16 -6.82 28.14 -3.48
CA LEU A 16 -6.52 29.57 -3.56
C LEU A 16 -5.56 30.05 -2.45
N THR A 17 -5.34 29.26 -1.40
CA THR A 17 -4.43 29.59 -0.29
C THR A 17 -3.01 29.03 -0.43
N LEU A 18 -2.73 28.31 -1.52
CA LEU A 18 -1.37 27.80 -1.78
C LEU A 18 -0.51 28.88 -2.47
N PRO A 19 0.75 29.09 -2.06
CA PRO A 19 1.67 30.00 -2.73
C PRO A 19 1.81 29.66 -4.22
N SER A 20 1.91 30.68 -5.08
CA SER A 20 1.95 30.55 -6.54
C SER A 20 3.06 29.60 -7.07
N ARG A 21 4.12 29.38 -6.30
CA ARG A 21 5.19 28.41 -6.61
C ARG A 21 4.77 26.94 -6.50
N SER A 22 3.73 26.62 -5.73
CA SER A 22 3.18 25.25 -5.61
C SER A 22 2.38 24.82 -6.85
N ARG A 23 2.00 25.76 -7.73
CA ARG A 23 1.28 25.47 -8.98
C ARG A 23 2.21 25.09 -10.14
N GLN A 24 3.53 25.21 -9.97
CA GLN A 24 4.53 24.97 -11.02
C GLN A 24 5.78 24.24 -10.49
N ALA A 25 5.61 23.20 -9.67
CA ALA A 25 6.70 22.25 -9.44
C ALA A 25 6.97 21.47 -10.73
N ARG A 26 7.81 22.03 -11.60
CA ARG A 26 8.46 21.30 -12.70
C ARG A 26 9.19 20.13 -12.06
N TYR A 27 8.78 18.91 -12.42
CA TYR A 27 9.48 17.69 -12.07
C TYR A 27 10.92 17.81 -12.59
N SER A 28 11.87 18.10 -11.71
CA SER A 28 13.28 17.89 -12.03
C SER A 28 13.47 16.39 -12.17
N SER A 29 13.79 15.96 -13.39
CA SER A 29 14.21 14.62 -13.76
C SER A 29 15.16 14.04 -12.72
N ALA A 30 14.65 13.11 -11.90
CA ALA A 30 15.50 12.27 -11.07
C ALA A 30 16.36 11.44 -12.02
N HIS A 31 17.69 11.56 -11.87
CA HIS A 31 18.64 10.79 -12.64
C HIS A 31 18.38 9.29 -12.45
N TYR A 32 17.92 8.67 -13.54
CA TYR A 32 17.69 7.25 -13.67
C TYR A 32 19.04 6.53 -13.70
N HIS A 33 19.31 5.71 -12.69
CA HIS A 33 20.34 4.67 -12.76
C HIS A 33 19.65 3.34 -13.04
N PRO A 34 19.81 2.74 -14.24
CA PRO A 34 19.27 1.42 -14.52
C PRO A 34 20.09 0.36 -13.77
N GLY A 35 19.39 -0.48 -13.00
CA GLY A 35 19.92 -1.74 -12.52
C GLY A 35 20.33 -1.73 -11.05
N VAL A 36 19.41 -2.11 -10.16
CA VAL A 36 19.63 -3.14 -9.12
C VAL A 36 18.25 -3.70 -8.79
N GLY A 37 17.99 -4.91 -9.29
CA GLY A 37 16.81 -5.69 -8.95
C GLY A 37 16.82 -6.13 -7.49
N GLU A 38 15.67 -6.59 -7.04
CA GLU A 38 15.35 -7.31 -5.80
C GLU A 38 16.54 -7.76 -4.94
N LEU A 39 16.41 -7.63 -3.61
CA LEU A 39 17.20 -8.42 -2.66
C LEU A 39 17.00 -9.90 -3.02
N VAL A 40 17.92 -10.42 -3.83
CA VAL A 40 17.89 -11.79 -4.35
C VAL A 40 17.85 -12.71 -3.14
N PRO A 41 16.89 -13.65 -3.03
CA PRO A 41 16.98 -14.72 -2.04
C PRO A 41 18.31 -15.43 -2.27
N ALA A 42 19.04 -15.74 -1.20
CA ALA A 42 20.34 -16.40 -1.27
C ALA A 42 20.33 -17.52 -2.34
N ASN A 43 21.01 -17.27 -3.47
CA ASN A 43 21.18 -18.29 -4.49
C ASN A 43 22.28 -19.21 -4.00
N ASP A 44 21.98 -20.52 -3.95
CA ASP A 44 22.88 -21.63 -3.61
C ASP A 44 23.99 -21.88 -4.66
N ASN A 45 24.41 -20.83 -5.38
CA ASN A 45 25.52 -20.84 -6.33
C ASN A 45 26.52 -19.77 -5.91
N ASP A 46 27.14 -19.94 -4.75
CA ASP A 46 28.23 -19.08 -4.27
C ASP A 46 29.53 -19.88 -4.41
N ASP A 47 30.41 -19.42 -5.30
CA ASP A 47 31.76 -19.96 -5.50
C ASP A 47 32.72 -19.57 -4.35
N GLY A 48 32.18 -19.04 -3.25
CA GLY A 48 32.89 -18.79 -2.00
C GLY A 48 33.82 -17.58 -2.06
N THR A 49 33.76 -16.78 -3.13
CA THR A 49 34.63 -15.60 -3.32
C THR A 49 33.90 -14.26 -3.13
N GLY A 50 32.57 -14.29 -2.99
CA GLY A 50 31.79 -13.11 -2.64
C GLY A 50 31.89 -12.75 -1.14
N PRO A 51 31.77 -11.46 -0.78
CA PRO A 51 31.60 -11.09 0.62
C PRO A 51 30.32 -11.75 1.16
N GLN A 52 30.47 -12.64 2.14
CA GLN A 52 29.34 -13.35 2.75
C GLN A 52 28.26 -12.35 3.17
N PRO A 53 26.96 -12.67 2.95
CA PRO A 53 25.89 -11.83 3.43
C PRO A 53 25.98 -11.68 4.96
N PRO A 54 25.72 -10.47 5.51
CA PRO A 54 25.77 -10.27 6.95
C PRO A 54 24.79 -11.21 7.63
N ARG A 55 25.22 -11.85 8.72
CA ARG A 55 24.34 -12.66 9.55
C ARG A 55 23.48 -11.75 10.45
N PRO A 56 22.30 -12.21 10.90
CA PRO A 56 21.57 -11.51 11.95
C PRO A 56 22.45 -11.34 13.19
N ASN A 57 22.39 -10.18 13.86
CA ASN A 57 23.21 -9.85 15.03
C ASN A 57 22.36 -9.41 16.25
N TRP A 58 21.19 -10.02 16.42
CA TRP A 58 20.30 -9.80 17.55
C TRP A 58 20.30 -11.01 18.51
N THR A 59 20.04 -10.74 19.80
CA THR A 59 20.02 -11.73 20.89
C THR A 59 18.62 -11.92 21.49
N ALA A 60 17.86 -10.83 21.62
CA ALA A 60 16.47 -10.86 22.03
C ALA A 60 15.64 -9.89 21.19
N ALA A 61 14.39 -10.26 20.91
CA ALA A 61 13.47 -9.41 20.16
C ALA A 61 12.04 -9.56 20.66
N THR A 62 11.28 -8.47 20.62
CA THR A 62 9.83 -8.47 20.79
C THR A 62 9.20 -7.77 19.60
N ILE A 63 8.18 -8.40 19.03
CA ILE A 63 7.32 -7.77 18.03
C ILE A 63 5.95 -7.51 18.64
N SER A 64 5.39 -6.36 18.33
CA SER A 64 4.06 -5.99 18.80
C SER A 64 3.36 -5.12 17.77
N SER A 65 2.08 -5.40 17.52
CA SER A 65 1.20 -4.44 16.88
C SER A 65 1.17 -3.17 17.72
N ARG A 66 1.24 -2.02 17.04
CA ARG A 66 1.01 -0.71 17.65
C ARG A 66 -0.15 -0.05 16.91
N PRO A 67 -1.00 0.72 17.61
CA PRO A 67 -1.94 1.58 16.91
C PRO A 67 -1.14 2.58 16.07
N ASN A 68 -1.49 2.72 14.79
CA ASN A 68 -0.95 3.81 14.01
C ASN A 68 -1.35 5.14 14.67
N GLY A 69 -0.36 5.93 15.06
CA GLY A 69 -0.58 7.28 15.56
C GLY A 69 -1.04 8.14 14.39
N GLN A 70 -2.23 8.72 14.48
CA GLN A 70 -2.72 9.65 13.47
C GLN A 70 -1.83 10.89 13.50
N LEU A 71 -0.87 10.96 12.58
CA LEU A 71 0.06 12.06 12.44
C LEU A 71 -0.18 12.67 11.07
N ALA A 72 -1.01 13.71 11.03
CA ALA A 72 -0.97 14.69 9.96
C ALA A 72 -0.01 15.81 10.43
N THR A 73 1.25 15.64 10.11
CA THR A 73 2.33 16.58 10.36
C THR A 73 2.76 17.23 9.05
N TYR A 74 2.78 18.56 9.04
CA TYR A 74 3.35 19.32 7.94
C TYR A 74 4.76 19.75 8.34
N HIS A 75 5.77 19.06 7.82
CA HIS A 75 7.14 19.57 7.79
C HIS A 75 7.38 20.15 6.40
N GLU A 76 8.00 21.33 6.30
CA GLU A 76 8.16 22.12 5.05
C GLU A 76 8.69 21.32 3.84
N THR A 77 9.34 20.19 4.08
CA THR A 77 9.94 19.29 3.08
C THR A 77 9.37 17.87 3.07
N ARG A 78 8.53 17.49 4.05
CA ARG A 78 8.01 16.12 4.22
C ARG A 78 6.59 16.16 4.80
N PRO A 79 5.57 16.45 3.98
CA PRO A 79 4.19 16.31 4.42
C PRO A 79 3.92 14.83 4.71
N THR A 80 3.46 14.52 5.92
CA THR A 80 2.78 13.24 6.15
C THR A 80 1.34 13.39 5.69
N PHE A 81 0.79 12.32 5.11
CA PHE A 81 -0.59 12.32 4.63
C PHE A 81 -1.42 11.45 5.56
N THR A 82 -2.72 11.74 5.65
CA THR A 82 -3.67 10.89 6.36
C THR A 82 -4.92 10.76 5.50
N ALA A 83 -5.40 9.53 5.32
CA ALA A 83 -6.61 9.26 4.56
C ALA A 83 -7.42 8.12 5.19
N PHE A 84 -8.75 8.22 5.07
CA PHE A 84 -9.63 7.12 5.44
C PHE A 84 -9.53 5.98 4.43
N SER A 85 -9.31 4.76 4.92
CA SER A 85 -9.39 3.53 4.15
C SER A 85 -10.73 2.86 4.41
N ARG A 86 -11.51 2.62 3.35
CA ARG A 86 -12.74 1.82 3.44
C ARG A 86 -12.45 0.35 3.74
N LYS A 87 -11.29 -0.15 3.30
CA LYS A 87 -10.83 -1.53 3.51
C LYS A 87 -10.55 -1.80 4.99
N THR A 88 -9.79 -0.92 5.65
CA THR A 88 -9.43 -1.07 7.06
C THR A 88 -10.43 -0.42 8.01
N ARG A 89 -11.32 0.43 7.48
CA ARG A 89 -12.25 1.31 8.22
C ARG A 89 -11.56 2.23 9.22
N ARG A 90 -10.31 2.61 8.93
CA ARG A 90 -9.47 3.45 9.80
C ARG A 90 -8.83 4.57 8.99
N LEU A 91 -8.45 5.62 9.70
CA LEU A 91 -7.47 6.58 9.19
C LEU A 91 -6.11 5.90 9.16
N VAL A 92 -5.42 6.06 8.04
CA VAL A 92 -4.08 5.55 7.81
C VAL A 92 -3.20 6.75 7.47
N SER A 93 -2.03 6.83 8.12
CA SER A 93 -1.00 7.81 7.80
C SER A 93 0.13 7.20 6.98
N GLU A 94 0.81 8.06 6.22
CA GLU A 94 1.99 7.73 5.42
C GLU A 94 3.03 8.85 5.53
N GLU A 95 4.31 8.48 5.53
CA GLU A 95 5.43 9.39 5.73
C GLU A 95 6.15 9.78 4.42
N SER A 96 5.81 9.10 3.32
CA SER A 96 6.41 9.33 2.01
C SER A 96 5.45 9.19 0.85
N PHE A 97 5.84 9.76 -0.30
CA PHE A 97 5.11 9.59 -1.55
C PHE A 97 4.98 8.11 -1.97
N TRP A 98 6.00 7.29 -1.73
CA TRP A 98 5.99 5.88 -2.09
C TRP A 98 5.05 5.08 -1.19
N GLU A 99 5.08 5.33 0.12
CA GLU A 99 4.10 4.78 1.06
C GLU A 99 2.66 5.13 0.65
N ARG A 100 2.40 6.37 0.23
CA ARG A 100 1.09 6.77 -0.29
C ARG A 100 0.65 5.92 -1.47
N LEU A 101 1.54 5.68 -2.45
CA LEU A 101 1.20 4.87 -3.63
C LEU A 101 0.93 3.41 -3.25
N TYR A 102 1.75 2.82 -2.39
CA TYR A 102 1.50 1.46 -1.88
C TYR A 102 0.20 1.38 -1.07
N ARG A 103 -0.10 2.37 -0.23
CA ARG A 103 -1.38 2.45 0.49
C ARG A 103 -2.57 2.51 -0.47
N VAL A 104 -2.49 3.30 -1.54
CA VAL A 104 -3.53 3.36 -2.56
C VAL A 104 -3.67 2.00 -3.25
N TRP A 105 -2.55 1.39 -3.63
CA TRP A 105 -2.55 0.06 -4.24
C TRP A 105 -3.22 -0.96 -3.33
N TRP A 106 -2.83 -1.05 -2.05
CA TRP A 106 -3.40 -2.01 -1.12
C TRP A 106 -4.84 -1.74 -0.74
N ASN A 107 -5.31 -0.50 -0.85
CA ASN A 107 -6.74 -0.19 -0.76
C ASN A 107 -7.54 -0.72 -1.95
N LEU A 108 -6.94 -0.68 -3.14
CA LEU A 108 -7.57 -1.15 -4.37
C LEU A 108 -7.37 -2.64 -4.60
N ASP A 109 -6.35 -3.26 -4.02
CA ASP A 109 -6.06 -4.68 -4.20
C ASP A 109 -7.05 -5.54 -3.39
N PRO A 110 -8.01 -6.21 -4.04
CA PRO A 110 -8.97 -7.09 -3.36
C PRO A 110 -8.35 -8.33 -2.70
N ASP A 111 -7.14 -8.76 -3.09
CA ASP A 111 -6.47 -9.92 -2.48
C ASP A 111 -5.81 -9.56 -1.13
N ILE A 112 -5.74 -8.26 -0.82
CA ILE A 112 -5.39 -7.73 0.50
C ILE A 112 -6.67 -7.52 1.30
N ALA A 113 -6.77 -8.21 2.43
CA ALA A 113 -7.95 -8.14 3.29
C ALA A 113 -7.89 -6.94 4.23
N ASP A 114 -6.69 -6.65 4.73
CA ASP A 114 -6.44 -5.63 5.73
C ASP A 114 -4.98 -5.21 5.67
N PHE A 115 -4.68 -3.99 6.12
CA PHE A 115 -3.31 -3.49 6.23
C PHE A 115 -3.24 -2.37 7.28
N GLU A 116 -2.03 -2.11 7.78
CA GLU A 116 -1.75 -0.98 8.65
C GLU A 116 -0.37 -0.43 8.33
N MET A 117 -0.31 0.87 8.07
CA MET A 117 0.95 1.61 7.94
C MET A 117 1.52 1.86 9.32
N GLN A 118 2.84 1.71 9.48
CA GLN A 118 3.55 1.92 10.74
C GLN A 118 2.94 1.12 11.93
N GLY A 119 2.28 -0.01 11.61
CA GLY A 119 1.46 -0.76 12.55
C GLY A 119 2.19 -1.87 13.32
N LEU A 120 3.45 -2.14 12.98
CA LEU A 120 4.23 -3.23 13.58
C LEU A 120 5.56 -2.68 14.13
N LYS A 121 5.71 -2.76 15.45
CA LYS A 121 6.94 -2.38 16.16
C LYS A 121 7.79 -3.62 16.44
N ILE A 122 9.10 -3.46 16.28
CA ILE A 122 10.14 -4.42 16.63
C ILE A 122 11.08 -3.74 17.63
N GLU A 123 11.18 -4.32 18.81
CA GLU A 123 12.17 -3.95 19.83
C GLU A 123 13.20 -5.07 19.89
N MET A 124 14.47 -4.76 19.64
CA MET A 124 15.55 -5.75 19.57
C MET A 124 16.76 -5.33 20.41
N VAL A 125 17.46 -6.33 20.93
CA VAL A 125 18.78 -6.19 21.57
C VAL A 125 19.80 -6.83 20.64
N THR A 126 20.83 -6.08 20.24
CA THR A 126 21.92 -6.58 19.40
C THR A 126 22.98 -7.33 20.22
N GLU A 127 23.89 -8.06 19.55
CA GLU A 127 24.97 -8.84 20.20
C GLU A 127 25.90 -7.97 21.06
N ASP A 128 26.06 -6.69 20.71
CA ASP A 128 26.81 -5.69 21.50
C ASP A 128 26.03 -5.13 22.70
N GLY A 129 24.79 -5.59 22.93
CA GLY A 129 23.90 -5.12 24.00
C GLY A 129 23.09 -3.88 23.66
N THR A 130 23.24 -3.30 22.46
CA THR A 130 22.50 -2.10 22.06
C THR A 130 21.00 -2.41 21.89
N LYS A 131 20.15 -1.58 22.50
CA LYS A 131 18.69 -1.65 22.31
C LYS A 131 18.28 -0.79 21.13
N ARG A 132 17.52 -1.37 20.18
CA ARG A 132 16.96 -0.67 19.02
C ARG A 132 15.45 -0.85 18.96
N THR A 133 14.75 0.22 18.61
CA THR A 133 13.32 0.19 18.29
C THR A 133 13.16 0.56 16.84
N TYR A 134 12.40 -0.25 16.11
CA TYR A 134 12.14 -0.08 14.69
C TYR A 134 10.65 -0.30 14.43
N THR A 135 10.07 0.49 13.52
CA THR A 135 8.69 0.32 13.07
C THR A 135 8.73 0.01 11.58
N VAL A 136 8.06 -1.06 11.17
CA VAL A 136 7.98 -1.45 9.77
C VAL A 136 6.98 -0.56 9.05
N ASP A 137 7.30 -0.14 7.82
CA ASP A 137 6.45 0.79 7.08
C ASP A 137 5.01 0.29 6.89
N ALA A 138 4.83 -1.01 6.66
CA ALA A 138 3.51 -1.61 6.63
C ALA A 138 3.45 -3.08 7.04
N VAL A 139 2.28 -3.47 7.55
CA VAL A 139 1.88 -4.86 7.78
C VAL A 139 0.53 -5.11 7.10
N LEU A 140 0.37 -6.27 6.45
CA LEU A 140 -0.79 -6.60 5.63
C LEU A 140 -1.23 -8.06 5.78
N ALA A 141 -2.54 -8.27 5.75
CA ALA A 141 -3.16 -9.58 5.63
C ALA A 141 -3.46 -9.85 4.15
N HIS A 142 -2.69 -10.73 3.53
CA HIS A 142 -2.75 -11.03 2.10
C HIS A 142 -2.75 -12.54 1.88
N GLY A 143 -3.82 -13.06 1.26
CA GLY A 143 -3.95 -14.48 0.95
C GLY A 143 -3.91 -15.37 2.20
N GLY A 144 -4.52 -14.92 3.30
CA GLY A 144 -4.54 -15.63 4.58
C GLY A 144 -3.24 -15.61 5.38
N ARG A 145 -2.21 -14.88 4.92
CA ARG A 145 -0.92 -14.75 5.62
C ARG A 145 -0.66 -13.30 6.01
N ILE A 146 0.11 -13.13 7.08
CA ILE A 146 0.64 -11.82 7.46
C ILE A 146 1.93 -11.59 6.68
N LYS A 147 2.02 -10.43 6.04
CA LYS A 147 3.23 -9.96 5.37
C LYS A 147 3.58 -8.59 5.93
N ALA A 148 4.86 -8.27 5.98
CA ALA A 148 5.37 -6.94 6.33
C ALA A 148 6.21 -6.38 5.18
N ARG A 149 6.22 -5.05 5.05
CA ARG A 149 6.86 -4.34 3.96
C ARG A 149 7.64 -3.16 4.51
N GLU A 150 8.89 -3.05 4.09
CA GLU A 150 9.65 -1.82 4.19
C GLU A 150 9.62 -1.15 2.82
N ILE A 151 9.33 0.14 2.75
CA ILE A 151 9.14 0.90 1.52
C ILE A 151 10.25 1.92 1.39
N LYS A 152 11.06 1.82 0.32
CA LYS A 152 12.09 2.82 0.00
C LYS A 152 11.87 3.41 -1.38
N ALA A 153 12.44 4.59 -1.60
CA ALA A 153 12.39 5.21 -2.93
C ALA A 153 13.10 4.36 -3.99
N SER A 154 14.27 3.84 -3.63
CA SER A 154 15.15 3.06 -4.50
C SER A 154 15.87 1.96 -3.70
N GLY A 155 16.46 1.00 -4.42
CA GLY A 155 17.26 -0.06 -3.82
C GLY A 155 18.51 0.44 -3.10
N SER A 156 19.09 1.59 -3.50
CA SER A 156 20.31 2.12 -2.87
C SER A 156 20.16 2.39 -1.37
N HIS A 157 18.97 2.80 -0.92
CA HIS A 157 18.68 3.00 0.50
C HIS A 157 18.74 1.69 1.31
N LEU A 158 18.50 0.54 0.67
CA LEU A 158 18.58 -0.77 1.30
C LEU A 158 20.02 -1.30 1.39
N LEU A 159 20.96 -0.67 0.67
CA LEU A 159 22.37 -1.06 0.63
C LEU A 159 23.23 -0.33 1.67
N GLU A 160 22.71 0.73 2.28
CA GLU A 160 23.38 1.42 3.39
C GLU A 160 23.66 0.42 4.53
N PRO A 161 24.88 0.33 5.07
CA PRO A 161 25.27 -0.76 5.96
C PRO A 161 24.34 -0.98 7.17
N ASP A 162 23.96 0.10 7.85
CA ASP A 162 23.06 0.05 9.00
C ASP A 162 21.65 -0.39 8.61
N THR A 163 21.13 0.13 7.50
CA THR A 163 19.82 -0.26 6.96
C THR A 163 19.83 -1.72 6.54
N ARG A 164 20.88 -2.17 5.84
CA ARG A 164 21.03 -3.57 5.42
C ARG A 164 21.02 -4.51 6.62
N GLN A 165 21.80 -4.21 7.66
CA GLN A 165 21.81 -5.03 8.89
C GLN A 165 20.45 -5.02 9.59
N LEU A 166 19.77 -3.87 9.64
CA LEU A 166 18.42 -3.75 10.19
C LEU A 166 17.41 -4.63 9.42
N MET A 167 17.49 -4.65 8.08
CA MET A 167 16.62 -5.48 7.23
C MET A 167 16.88 -6.97 7.46
N ILE A 168 18.13 -7.38 7.63
CA ILE A 168 18.52 -8.77 7.92
C ILE A 168 17.95 -9.22 9.27
N ASN A 169 18.15 -8.42 10.32
CA ASN A 169 17.59 -8.71 11.64
C ASN A 169 16.06 -8.76 11.61
N THR A 170 15.43 -7.80 10.94
CA THR A 170 13.98 -7.72 10.78
C THR A 170 13.43 -8.95 10.08
N SER A 171 14.06 -9.36 8.97
CA SER A 171 13.67 -10.54 8.21
C SER A 171 13.71 -11.80 9.07
N ASP A 172 14.81 -12.03 9.80
CA ASP A 172 14.97 -13.20 10.68
C ASP A 172 13.96 -13.20 11.83
N ILE A 173 13.77 -12.06 12.51
CA ILE A 173 12.80 -11.93 13.62
C ILE A 173 11.37 -12.19 13.12
N LEU A 174 10.99 -11.61 11.98
CA LEU A 174 9.63 -11.77 11.42
C LEU A 174 9.40 -13.17 10.87
N ALA A 175 10.40 -13.80 10.26
CA ALA A 175 10.31 -15.19 9.81
C ALA A 175 10.02 -16.15 10.97
N ARG A 176 10.65 -15.94 12.15
CA ARG A 176 10.36 -16.70 13.38
C ARG A 176 8.93 -16.52 13.89
N ALA A 177 8.28 -15.42 13.53
CA ALA A 177 6.86 -15.17 13.81
C ALA A 177 5.90 -15.71 12.73
N GLY A 178 6.43 -16.33 11.66
CA GLY A 178 5.63 -16.72 10.49
C GLY A 178 5.15 -15.54 9.64
N ILE A 179 5.81 -14.38 9.73
CA ILE A 179 5.46 -13.16 9.00
C ILE A 179 6.44 -13.00 7.83
N GLY A 180 5.92 -12.97 6.61
CA GLY A 180 6.76 -12.77 5.42
C GLY A 180 7.21 -11.32 5.28
N PHE A 181 8.52 -11.06 5.33
CA PHE A 181 9.08 -9.72 5.16
C PHE A 181 9.61 -9.50 3.75
N THR A 182 9.34 -8.32 3.16
CA THR A 182 9.88 -7.98 1.84
C THR A 182 10.09 -6.47 1.75
N PRO A 183 11.34 -6.00 1.62
CA PRO A 183 11.59 -4.62 1.22
C PRO A 183 11.09 -4.40 -0.21
N VAL A 184 10.40 -3.30 -0.44
CA VAL A 184 9.86 -2.90 -1.75
C VAL A 184 10.33 -1.49 -2.08
N THR A 185 10.44 -1.20 -3.36
CA THR A 185 10.93 0.09 -3.83
C THR A 185 9.90 0.82 -4.70
N GLY A 186 10.14 2.10 -4.97
CA GLY A 186 9.38 2.87 -5.96
C GLY A 186 9.56 2.36 -7.38
N ASN A 187 10.63 1.60 -7.68
CA ASN A 187 10.92 1.12 -9.03
C ASN A 187 9.78 0.27 -9.61
N ALA A 188 9.18 -0.62 -8.81
CA ALA A 188 8.05 -1.44 -9.25
C ALA A 188 6.85 -0.60 -9.74
N LEU A 189 6.70 0.62 -9.21
CA LEU A 189 5.65 1.56 -9.61
C LEU A 189 6.07 2.42 -10.81
N LEU A 190 7.36 2.75 -10.93
CA LEU A 190 7.92 3.52 -12.04
C LEU A 190 8.03 2.72 -13.33
N GLU A 191 8.42 1.45 -13.23
CA GLU A 191 8.58 0.53 -14.37
C GLU A 191 7.23 0.17 -14.99
N ASN A 192 6.14 0.28 -14.23
CA ASN A 192 4.79 0.06 -14.71
C ASN A 192 3.96 1.35 -14.72
N ARG A 193 4.09 2.13 -15.80
CA ARG A 193 3.31 3.35 -16.02
C ARG A 193 1.79 3.11 -15.93
N ARG A 194 1.32 1.94 -16.36
CA ARG A 194 -0.12 1.61 -16.36
C ARG A 194 -0.64 1.45 -14.94
N LEU A 195 0.12 0.74 -14.09
CA LEU A 195 -0.16 0.65 -12.66
C LEU A 195 -0.26 2.04 -12.04
N LEU A 196 0.72 2.91 -12.25
CA LEU A 196 0.69 4.27 -11.68
C LEU A 196 -0.55 5.08 -12.12
N MET A 197 -0.92 5.00 -13.40
CA MET A 197 -2.12 5.66 -13.91
C MET A 197 -3.40 5.09 -13.28
N ASN A 198 -3.50 3.77 -13.18
CA ASN A 198 -4.66 3.11 -12.57
C ASN A 198 -4.75 3.38 -11.07
N LEU A 199 -3.62 3.45 -10.34
CA LEU A 199 -3.61 3.87 -8.93
C LEU A 199 -4.09 5.31 -8.77
N SER A 200 -3.65 6.22 -9.64
CA SER A 200 -4.08 7.62 -9.63
C SER A 200 -5.58 7.73 -9.91
N TYR A 201 -6.05 7.04 -10.95
CA TYR A 201 -7.46 7.01 -11.32
C TYR A 201 -8.34 6.37 -10.23
N GLY A 202 -7.92 5.21 -9.71
CA GLY A 202 -8.61 4.52 -8.64
C GLY A 202 -8.64 5.32 -7.34
N SER A 203 -7.60 6.09 -7.03
CA SER A 203 -7.61 6.99 -5.86
C SER A 203 -8.67 8.08 -5.96
N ILE A 204 -9.04 8.52 -7.17
CA ILE A 204 -10.08 9.52 -7.41
C ILE A 204 -11.46 8.87 -7.34
N HIS A 205 -11.63 7.72 -8.00
CA HIS A 205 -12.94 7.10 -8.22
C HIS A 205 -13.33 6.01 -7.20
N LYS A 206 -12.49 5.72 -6.20
CA LYS A 206 -12.75 4.68 -5.17
C LYS A 206 -14.04 4.91 -4.35
N ASP A 207 -14.53 6.15 -4.31
CA ASP A 207 -15.71 6.55 -3.53
C ASP A 207 -16.89 6.94 -4.42
N ASP A 208 -16.77 6.77 -5.75
CA ASP A 208 -17.88 7.02 -6.66
C ASP A 208 -19.05 6.09 -6.36
N ALA A 209 -20.27 6.64 -6.42
CA ALA A 209 -21.48 5.89 -6.10
C ALA A 209 -21.73 4.80 -7.16
N VAL A 210 -21.90 3.56 -6.69
CA VAL A 210 -22.42 2.45 -7.48
C VAL A 210 -23.72 2.00 -6.81
N PRO A 211 -24.89 2.15 -7.48
CA PRO A 211 -26.16 1.67 -6.97
C PRO A 211 -26.08 0.20 -6.52
N ALA A 212 -26.81 -0.14 -5.45
CA ALA A 212 -26.72 -1.47 -4.83
C ALA A 212 -27.19 -2.58 -5.79
N ASP A 213 -28.23 -2.30 -6.57
CA ASP A 213 -28.75 -3.19 -7.61
C ASP A 213 -27.74 -3.46 -8.73
N GLU A 214 -27.02 -2.43 -9.20
CA GLU A 214 -25.92 -2.57 -10.16
C GLU A 214 -24.77 -3.39 -9.57
N ARG A 215 -24.33 -3.07 -8.34
CA ARG A 215 -23.29 -3.82 -7.64
C ARG A 215 -23.65 -5.29 -7.50
N ASP A 216 -24.87 -5.59 -7.05
CA ASP A 216 -25.34 -6.95 -6.87
C ASP A 216 -25.50 -7.68 -8.21
N ALA A 217 -25.89 -6.97 -9.28
CA ALA A 217 -25.94 -7.53 -10.62
C ALA A 217 -24.55 -7.93 -11.13
N VAL A 218 -23.52 -7.11 -10.90
CA VAL A 218 -22.12 -7.46 -11.23
C VAL A 218 -21.67 -8.69 -10.45
N ILE A 219 -21.90 -8.73 -9.14
CA ILE A 219 -21.54 -9.88 -8.31
C ILE A 219 -22.23 -11.14 -8.82
N ARG A 220 -23.54 -11.09 -9.09
CA ARG A 220 -24.31 -12.21 -9.65
C ARG A 220 -23.78 -12.66 -11.02
N ALA A 221 -23.42 -11.72 -11.90
CA ALA A 221 -22.87 -12.04 -13.21
C ALA A 221 -21.56 -12.84 -13.09
N ILE A 222 -20.65 -12.39 -12.22
CA ILE A 222 -19.39 -13.07 -11.93
C ILE A 222 -19.63 -14.46 -11.33
N THR A 223 -20.53 -14.58 -10.35
CA THR A 223 -20.90 -15.89 -9.77
C THR A 223 -21.47 -16.86 -10.81
N ARG A 224 -22.12 -16.34 -11.87
CA ARG A 224 -22.67 -17.14 -12.99
C ARG A 224 -21.67 -17.41 -14.12
N GLY A 225 -20.42 -16.97 -14.00
CA GLY A 225 -19.35 -17.27 -14.95
C GLY A 225 -18.88 -16.11 -15.82
N ALA A 226 -19.36 -14.88 -15.59
CA ALA A 226 -18.75 -13.70 -16.22
C ALA A 226 -17.27 -13.60 -15.83
N SER A 227 -16.40 -13.45 -16.83
CA SER A 227 -14.94 -13.52 -16.65
C SER A 227 -14.19 -12.44 -17.41
N ARG A 228 -14.90 -11.67 -18.25
CA ARG A 228 -14.36 -10.53 -18.99
C ARG A 228 -15.08 -9.25 -18.62
N PHE A 229 -14.39 -8.13 -18.68
CA PHE A 229 -15.01 -6.83 -18.38
C PHE A 229 -16.21 -6.53 -19.29
N ALA A 230 -16.17 -6.94 -20.56
CA ALA A 230 -17.29 -6.82 -21.49
C ALA A 230 -18.59 -7.48 -20.99
N ASP A 231 -18.49 -8.53 -20.17
CA ASP A 231 -19.65 -9.25 -19.65
C ASP A 231 -20.42 -8.44 -18.60
N ILE A 232 -19.75 -7.49 -17.93
CA ILE A 232 -20.34 -6.65 -16.87
C ILE A 232 -20.46 -5.18 -17.28
N GLU A 233 -19.76 -4.76 -18.34
CA GLU A 233 -19.73 -3.38 -18.81
C GLU A 233 -21.14 -2.78 -19.02
N PRO A 234 -22.12 -3.49 -19.64
CA PRO A 234 -23.47 -2.96 -19.84
C PRO A 234 -24.23 -2.68 -18.53
N ILE A 235 -23.90 -3.39 -17.44
CA ILE A 235 -24.52 -3.21 -16.12
C ILE A 235 -24.10 -1.87 -15.51
N LEU A 236 -22.88 -1.42 -15.82
CA LEU A 236 -22.28 -0.21 -15.23
C LEU A 236 -22.74 1.09 -15.91
N GLY A 237 -23.66 1.01 -16.87
CA GLY A 237 -24.30 2.15 -17.55
C GLY A 237 -23.93 2.27 -19.03
N GLU A 238 -24.24 3.40 -19.65
CA GLU A 238 -24.03 3.61 -21.10
C GLU A 238 -22.74 4.36 -21.44
N CYS A 239 -22.29 5.25 -20.56
CA CYS A 239 -21.11 6.09 -20.78
C CYS A 239 -19.80 5.35 -20.44
N PRO A 240 -18.83 5.22 -21.37
CA PRO A 240 -17.55 4.56 -21.13
C PRO A 240 -16.76 5.10 -19.93
N LEU A 241 -16.76 6.42 -19.73
CA LEU A 241 -16.05 7.05 -18.62
C LEU A 241 -16.67 6.69 -17.26
N ILE A 242 -18.00 6.66 -17.19
CA ILE A 242 -18.75 6.30 -15.97
C ILE A 242 -18.55 4.82 -15.65
N ARG A 243 -18.60 3.94 -16.65
CA ARG A 243 -18.36 2.49 -16.47
C ARG A 243 -17.01 2.22 -15.82
N LYS A 244 -15.97 2.87 -16.33
CA LYS A 244 -14.61 2.71 -15.78
C LYS A 244 -14.52 3.22 -14.35
N ALA A 245 -15.08 4.41 -14.06
CA ALA A 245 -15.12 4.95 -12.71
C ALA A 245 -15.81 4.01 -11.72
N LYS A 246 -17.01 3.51 -12.08
CA LYS A 246 -17.75 2.51 -11.28
C LYS A 246 -16.96 1.22 -11.11
N ALA A 247 -16.26 0.72 -12.14
CA ALA A 247 -15.43 -0.47 -12.02
C ALA A 247 -14.31 -0.30 -10.97
N PHE A 248 -13.66 0.87 -10.92
CA PHE A 248 -12.66 1.18 -9.88
C PHE A 248 -13.29 1.33 -8.49
N SER A 249 -14.51 1.87 -8.37
CA SER A 249 -15.25 1.88 -7.10
C SER A 249 -15.62 0.46 -6.62
N LEU A 250 -16.04 -0.42 -7.55
CA LEU A 250 -16.30 -1.83 -7.28
C LEU A 250 -15.03 -2.59 -6.88
N LEU A 251 -13.89 -2.27 -7.50
CA LEU A 251 -12.59 -2.78 -7.10
C LEU A 251 -12.24 -2.36 -5.66
N ALA A 252 -12.34 -1.07 -5.35
CA ALA A 252 -12.05 -0.52 -4.02
C ALA A 252 -12.97 -1.07 -2.91
N SER A 253 -14.22 -1.36 -3.25
CA SER A 253 -15.20 -1.97 -2.33
C SER A 253 -15.13 -3.50 -2.28
N SER A 254 -14.14 -4.12 -2.92
CA SER A 254 -13.95 -5.57 -2.98
C SER A 254 -15.22 -6.29 -3.46
N ALA A 255 -15.84 -5.77 -4.52
CA ALA A 255 -16.95 -6.40 -5.24
C ALA A 255 -16.52 -6.96 -6.61
N LEU A 256 -15.37 -6.52 -7.11
CA LEU A 256 -14.80 -6.86 -8.40
C LEU A 256 -13.27 -6.98 -8.26
N TRP A 257 -12.65 -7.86 -9.03
CA TRP A 257 -11.20 -7.92 -9.20
C TRP A 257 -10.85 -7.71 -10.68
N PHE A 258 -9.81 -6.93 -10.97
CA PHE A 258 -9.08 -6.90 -12.25
C PHE A 258 -7.63 -6.46 -12.00
N ASP A 259 -6.71 -6.80 -12.92
CA ASP A 259 -5.29 -6.45 -12.75
C ASP A 259 -5.04 -4.95 -12.98
N LEU A 260 -4.59 -4.26 -11.93
CA LEU A 260 -4.21 -2.85 -11.98
C LEU A 260 -2.97 -2.57 -12.83
N ARG A 261 -2.17 -3.60 -13.16
CA ARG A 261 -0.98 -3.48 -14.03
C ARG A 261 -1.34 -3.39 -15.51
N GLU A 262 -2.57 -3.72 -15.87
CA GLU A 262 -3.05 -3.71 -17.24
C GLU A 262 -4.06 -2.58 -17.48
N GLU A 263 -4.27 -2.25 -18.75
CA GLU A 263 -5.38 -1.37 -19.10
C GLU A 263 -6.69 -2.13 -18.98
N LEU A 264 -7.66 -1.55 -18.26
CA LEU A 264 -9.02 -2.08 -18.24
C LEU A 264 -9.65 -1.89 -19.63
N ARG A 265 -9.78 -3.00 -20.36
CA ARG A 265 -10.38 -3.14 -21.68
C ARG A 265 -11.46 -4.21 -21.62
N GLN A 266 -12.25 -4.33 -22.68
CA GLN A 266 -13.35 -5.30 -22.77
C GLN A 266 -12.91 -6.75 -22.51
N GLN A 267 -11.72 -7.13 -22.98
CA GLN A 267 -11.14 -8.46 -22.79
C GLN A 267 -10.44 -8.67 -21.44
N SER A 268 -10.30 -7.62 -20.63
CA SER A 268 -9.62 -7.73 -19.33
C SER A 268 -10.31 -8.76 -18.47
N ILE A 269 -9.50 -9.60 -17.83
CA ILE A 269 -9.99 -10.64 -16.94
C ILE A 269 -10.58 -9.96 -15.70
N ILE A 270 -11.80 -10.36 -15.37
CA ILE A 270 -12.45 -10.02 -14.12
C ILE A 270 -12.72 -11.29 -13.32
N ARG A 271 -12.76 -11.17 -12.00
CA ARG A 271 -13.18 -12.27 -11.12
C ARG A 271 -13.78 -11.75 -9.83
N ALA A 272 -14.38 -12.67 -9.07
CA ALA A 272 -14.73 -12.39 -7.70
C ALA A 272 -13.44 -12.18 -6.88
N PRO A 273 -13.45 -11.25 -5.93
CA PRO A 273 -12.34 -11.09 -5.00
C PRO A 273 -12.20 -12.37 -4.15
N VAL A 274 -10.97 -12.75 -3.81
CA VAL A 274 -10.75 -13.92 -2.95
C VAL A 274 -11.22 -13.58 -1.54
N ALA A 275 -12.15 -14.38 -1.01
CA ALA A 275 -12.51 -14.30 0.40
C ALA A 275 -11.28 -14.62 1.25
N ALA A 276 -10.66 -13.58 1.82
CA ALA A 276 -9.50 -13.76 2.67
C ALA A 276 -9.96 -14.00 4.11
N ASN A 277 -9.70 -15.20 4.64
CA ASN A 277 -9.61 -15.39 6.09
C ASN A 277 -8.41 -14.56 6.57
N ALA A 278 -8.66 -13.34 7.01
CA ALA A 278 -7.62 -12.38 7.32
C ALA A 278 -7.11 -12.61 8.75
N PRO A 279 -5.83 -12.95 8.96
CA PRO A 279 -5.26 -12.89 10.29
C PRO A 279 -5.33 -11.45 10.83
N ASP A 280 -5.65 -11.30 12.11
CA ASP A 280 -5.74 -9.98 12.76
C ASP A 280 -4.35 -9.40 13.01
N ILE A 281 -3.92 -8.51 12.10
CA ILE A 281 -2.62 -7.83 12.12
C ILE A 281 -2.45 -6.88 13.32
N ARG A 282 -3.51 -6.63 14.11
CA ARG A 282 -3.50 -5.73 15.28
C ARG A 282 -3.32 -6.45 16.61
N LYS A 283 -3.30 -7.79 16.58
CA LYS A 283 -3.11 -8.65 17.76
C LYS A 283 -1.76 -9.38 17.74
N ILE A 284 -0.81 -8.90 16.96
CA ILE A 284 0.54 -9.47 16.91
C ILE A 284 1.25 -9.11 18.21
N LYS A 285 1.68 -10.12 18.96
CA LYS A 285 2.58 -9.97 20.10
C LYS A 285 3.39 -11.24 20.28
N ARG A 286 4.70 -11.18 20.08
CA ARG A 286 5.62 -12.33 20.25
C ARG A 286 6.95 -11.83 20.79
N SER A 287 7.63 -12.69 21.56
CA SER A 287 8.97 -12.44 22.06
C SER A 287 9.85 -13.63 21.75
N PHE A 288 11.11 -13.35 21.45
CA PHE A 288 12.09 -14.32 20.99
C PHE A 288 13.42 -14.08 21.72
N VAL A 289 14.11 -15.18 22.00
CA VAL A 289 15.51 -15.22 22.38
C VAL A 289 16.18 -16.13 21.36
N ARG A 290 17.35 -15.71 20.86
CA ARG A 290 18.09 -16.47 19.85
C ARG A 290 18.99 -17.52 20.49
#